data_AF-A0A954KSS0-F1
#
_entry.id   AF-A0A954KSS0-F1
#
_cell.length_a   1.000
_cell.length_b   1.000
_cell.length_c   1.000
_cell.angle_alpha   90.00
_cell.angle_beta   90.00
_cell.angle_gamma   90.00
#
_symmetry.space_group_name_H-M   'P 1'
#
loop_
_entity.id
_entity.type
_entity.pdbx_description
1 polymer ?
#
loop_
_entity_poly.entity_id
_entity_poly.type
_entity_poly.pdbx_seq_one_letter_code
_entity_poly.pdbx_strand_id
1 'polypeptide(L)'
;MTDNLDWEERKRNGAEQVVILGASNVAIGLSRLVFSLREVIPIETELKLLIAGGHGRSYGKDSAVFVRRLPGILNCGLWEKLEKTQHVEPDNSSCRLRALLTDIGNDLIYGVSVERLYNWVAECVRRLQVYNADIVMTGVPLESLAQLSSLRYSLTQKLFFPKNSSSHQTMV
;
A
#
# COMPACT_ATOMS: atom_id res chain seq x y z
N MET A 1 9.43 37.98 -9.03
CA MET A 1 8.10 38.41 -8.55
C MET A 1 6.96 37.54 -9.14
N THR A 2 7.26 36.37 -9.70
CA THR A 2 6.32 35.40 -10.30
C THR A 2 6.00 34.21 -9.38
N ASP A 3 6.83 33.95 -8.38
CA ASP A 3 6.71 32.81 -7.45
C ASP A 3 5.46 32.89 -6.55
N ASN A 4 4.99 34.10 -6.24
CA ASN A 4 3.85 34.30 -5.35
C ASN A 4 2.49 34.05 -6.00
N LEU A 5 2.41 34.07 -7.33
CA LEU A 5 1.17 33.83 -8.07
C LEU A 5 0.94 32.33 -8.32
N ASP A 6 2.02 31.57 -8.58
CA ASP A 6 1.99 30.12 -8.82
C ASP A 6 1.57 29.34 -7.55
N TRP A 7 2.01 29.78 -6.35
CA TRP A 7 1.60 29.11 -5.12
C TRP A 7 0.13 29.32 -4.77
N GLU A 8 -0.41 30.54 -4.98
CA GLU A 8 -1.82 30.86 -4.69
C GLU A 8 -2.75 30.11 -5.65
N GLU A 9 -2.35 29.97 -6.92
CA GLU A 9 -3.09 29.18 -7.92
C GLU A 9 -3.09 27.69 -7.59
N ARG A 10 -1.96 27.10 -7.16
CA ARG A 10 -1.94 25.71 -6.69
C ARG A 10 -2.83 25.47 -5.47
N LYS A 11 -2.89 26.44 -4.55
CA LYS A 11 -3.82 26.40 -3.41
C LYS A 11 -5.29 26.48 -3.84
N ARG A 12 -5.59 27.24 -4.90
CA ARG A 12 -6.93 27.34 -5.49
C ARG A 12 -7.35 26.09 -6.28
N ASN A 13 -6.41 25.36 -6.88
CA ASN A 13 -6.68 24.20 -7.74
C ASN A 13 -6.88 22.87 -6.97
N GLY A 14 -6.81 22.90 -5.64
CA GLY A 14 -6.97 21.72 -4.79
C GLY A 14 -5.77 20.76 -4.87
N ALA A 15 -5.63 19.95 -3.84
CA ALA A 15 -4.73 18.79 -3.85
C ALA A 15 -5.58 17.52 -3.85
N GLU A 16 -5.10 16.46 -4.50
CA GLU A 16 -5.64 15.11 -4.38
C GLU A 16 -4.60 14.25 -3.65
N GLN A 17 -5.00 13.66 -2.54
CA GLN A 17 -4.13 12.79 -1.75
C GLN A 17 -4.53 11.33 -1.94
N VAL A 18 -3.56 10.51 -2.36
CA VAL A 18 -3.77 9.08 -2.58
C VAL A 18 -2.81 8.26 -1.72
N VAL A 19 -3.37 7.39 -0.89
CA VAL A 19 -2.64 6.41 -0.09
C VAL A 19 -2.63 5.06 -0.80
N ILE A 20 -1.48 4.42 -0.91
CA ILE A 20 -1.33 3.14 -1.60
C ILE A 20 -0.65 2.15 -0.66
N LEU A 21 -1.35 1.08 -0.34
CA LEU A 21 -0.90 0.01 0.55
C LEU A 21 -0.78 -1.29 -0.25
N GLY A 22 0.41 -1.89 -0.26
CA GLY A 22 0.64 -3.18 -0.92
C GLY A 22 2.08 -3.65 -0.80
N ALA A 23 2.48 -4.57 -1.67
CA ALA A 23 3.79 -5.22 -1.61
C ALA A 23 4.61 -4.96 -2.87
N SER A 24 5.11 -6.04 -3.50
CA SER A 24 5.97 -5.99 -4.67
C SER A 24 5.23 -5.47 -5.90
N ASN A 25 3.93 -5.75 -6.02
CA ASN A 25 3.09 -5.28 -7.11
C ASN A 25 3.02 -3.75 -7.20
N VAL A 26 2.95 -3.05 -6.07
CA VAL A 26 2.99 -1.59 -6.00
C VAL A 26 4.35 -1.08 -6.47
N ALA A 27 5.44 -1.72 -6.05
CA ALA A 27 6.79 -1.32 -6.47
C ALA A 27 7.01 -1.51 -7.98
N ILE A 28 6.51 -2.60 -8.55
CA ILE A 28 6.63 -2.91 -9.99
C ILE A 28 5.70 -2.02 -10.82
N GLY A 29 4.47 -1.81 -10.35
CA GLY A 29 3.41 -1.11 -11.09
C GLY A 29 3.33 0.39 -10.82
N LEU A 30 4.23 0.97 -10.03
CA LEU A 30 4.11 2.36 -9.57
C LEU A 30 4.00 3.34 -10.73
N SER A 31 4.86 3.24 -11.74
CA SER A 31 4.84 4.14 -12.91
C SER A 31 3.49 4.10 -13.64
N ARG A 32 2.96 2.90 -13.86
CA ARG A 32 1.65 2.70 -14.49
C ARG A 32 0.51 3.25 -13.64
N LEU A 33 0.59 3.04 -12.32
CA LEU A 33 -0.40 3.59 -11.39
C LEU A 33 -0.38 5.12 -11.41
N VAL A 34 0.80 5.76 -11.34
CA VAL A 34 0.92 7.21 -11.41
C VAL A 34 0.41 7.74 -12.76
N PHE A 35 0.73 7.04 -13.85
CA PHE A 35 0.20 7.37 -15.17
C PHE A 35 -1.34 7.32 -15.19
N SER A 36 -1.95 6.22 -14.72
CA SER A 36 -3.41 6.09 -14.61
C SER A 36 -4.04 7.16 -13.72
N LEU A 37 -3.40 7.55 -12.62
CA LEU A 37 -3.89 8.65 -11.78
C LEU A 37 -3.85 9.98 -12.53
N ARG A 38 -2.82 10.23 -13.35
CA ARG A 38 -2.70 11.47 -14.14
C ARG A 38 -3.62 11.54 -15.34
N GLU A 39 -4.12 10.42 -15.84
CA GLU A 39 -5.17 10.40 -16.86
C GLU A 39 -6.53 10.86 -16.30
N VAL A 40 -6.76 10.74 -14.99
CA VAL A 40 -8.04 11.06 -14.34
C VAL A 40 -8.00 12.28 -13.42
N ILE A 41 -6.82 12.63 -12.89
CA ILE A 41 -6.60 13.81 -12.06
C ILE A 41 -5.99 14.91 -12.94
N PRO A 42 -6.62 16.10 -13.04
CA PRO A 42 -6.08 17.22 -13.82
C PRO A 42 -4.62 17.51 -13.50
N ILE A 43 -3.85 17.89 -14.51
CA ILE A 43 -2.42 18.16 -14.34
C ILE A 43 -2.15 19.35 -13.40
N GLU A 44 -3.09 20.29 -13.35
CA GLU A 44 -3.06 21.48 -12.49
C GLU A 44 -3.33 21.16 -11.02
N THR A 45 -3.87 19.97 -10.72
CA THR A 45 -4.13 19.49 -9.37
C THR A 45 -2.87 18.83 -8.80
N GLU A 46 -2.48 19.24 -7.60
CA GLU A 46 -1.33 18.64 -6.92
C GLU A 46 -1.68 17.21 -6.51
N LEU A 47 -0.90 16.23 -6.98
CA LEU A 47 -1.07 14.82 -6.62
C LEU A 47 -0.09 14.43 -5.51
N LYS A 48 -0.60 14.25 -4.29
CA LYS A 48 0.18 13.83 -3.12
C LYS A 48 0.05 12.31 -2.93
N LEU A 49 1.12 11.57 -3.20
CA LEU A 49 1.14 10.11 -3.04
C LEU A 49 1.84 9.69 -1.73
N LEU A 50 1.15 8.90 -0.91
CA LEU A 50 1.76 8.19 0.21
C LEU A 50 1.74 6.70 -0.06
N ILE A 51 2.92 6.10 -0.17
CA ILE A 51 3.05 4.73 -0.65
C ILE A 51 3.75 3.87 0.39
N ALA A 52 3.04 2.88 0.90
CA ALA A 52 3.62 1.73 1.59
C ALA A 52 3.62 0.56 0.61
N GLY A 53 4.71 0.47 -0.15
CA GLY A 53 5.00 -0.63 -1.06
C GLY A 53 6.44 -1.09 -0.89
N GLY A 54 6.82 -2.14 -1.62
CA GLY A 54 8.19 -2.64 -1.62
C GLY A 54 8.27 -4.15 -1.74
N HIS A 55 9.39 -4.60 -2.28
CA HIS A 55 9.63 -6.02 -2.49
C HIS A 55 9.60 -6.78 -1.16
N GLY A 56 8.81 -7.86 -1.10
CA GLY A 56 8.63 -8.68 0.10
C GLY A 56 7.91 -7.97 1.26
N ARG A 57 7.29 -6.80 1.08
CA ARG A 57 6.58 -6.11 2.17
C ARG A 57 5.29 -6.84 2.53
N SER A 58 5.01 -6.92 3.84
CA SER A 58 3.84 -7.58 4.40
C SER A 58 2.91 -6.55 5.05
N TYR A 59 1.61 -6.88 5.17
CA TYR A 59 0.66 -6.02 5.88
C TYR A 59 1.03 -5.79 7.36
N GLY A 60 1.59 -6.80 8.04
CA GLY A 60 1.91 -6.68 9.46
C GLY A 60 3.22 -7.32 9.94
N LYS A 61 3.90 -8.12 9.12
CA LYS A 61 5.26 -8.60 9.41
C LYS A 61 6.29 -7.64 8.84
N ASP A 62 7.38 -7.49 9.59
CA ASP A 62 8.58 -6.91 9.02
C ASP A 62 9.19 -7.87 8.02
N SER A 63 9.71 -7.32 6.92
CA SER A 63 10.45 -8.06 5.93
C SER A 63 11.90 -7.63 5.87
N ALA A 64 12.78 -8.59 5.58
CA ALA A 64 14.19 -8.36 5.38
C ALA A 64 14.57 -8.88 4.01
N VAL A 65 14.86 -7.97 3.08
CA VAL A 65 15.36 -8.32 1.75
C VAL A 65 16.80 -7.83 1.68
N PHE A 66 17.74 -8.78 1.63
CA PHE A 66 19.18 -8.53 1.78
C PHE A 66 19.50 -7.74 3.06
N VAL A 67 20.18 -6.59 2.94
CA VAL A 67 20.60 -5.72 4.05
C VAL A 67 19.50 -4.75 4.53
N ARG A 68 18.34 -4.73 3.87
CA ARG A 68 17.27 -3.76 4.16
C ARG A 68 16.11 -4.44 4.87
N ARG A 69 15.72 -3.88 6.02
CA ARG A 69 14.47 -4.21 6.71
C ARG A 69 13.39 -3.21 6.35
N LEU A 70 12.22 -3.70 5.95
CA LEU A 70 11.02 -2.91 5.74
C LEU A 70 10.01 -3.28 6.83
N PRO A 71 9.51 -2.30 7.61
CA PRO A 71 8.45 -2.59 8.56
C PRO A 71 7.18 -3.00 7.80
N GLY A 72 6.39 -3.86 8.44
CA GLY A 72 5.04 -4.18 7.96
C GLY A 72 4.23 -2.89 7.75
N ILE A 73 3.27 -2.92 6.82
CA ILE A 73 2.47 -1.74 6.46
C ILE A 73 1.88 -1.07 7.71
N LEU A 74 1.33 -1.85 8.65
CA LEU A 74 0.79 -1.33 9.91
C LEU A 74 1.77 -0.56 10.80
N ASN A 75 3.05 -0.86 10.71
CA ASN A 75 4.08 -0.35 11.61
C ASN A 75 5.05 0.61 10.93
N CYS A 76 4.73 1.05 9.71
CA CYS A 76 5.61 1.93 8.96
C CYS A 76 5.27 3.42 9.14
N GLY A 77 6.23 4.29 8.82
CA GLY A 77 6.09 5.74 8.93
C GLY A 77 5.05 6.38 8.00
N LEU A 78 4.35 5.60 7.16
CA LEU A 78 3.24 6.13 6.34
C LEU A 78 2.13 6.72 7.22
N TRP A 79 1.79 6.06 8.32
CA TRP A 79 0.70 6.49 9.19
C TRP A 79 1.00 7.81 9.91
N GLU A 80 2.21 7.93 10.46
CA GLU A 80 2.69 9.17 11.06
C GLU A 80 2.73 10.31 10.03
N LYS A 81 3.14 10.02 8.79
CA LYS A 81 3.16 11.01 7.72
C LYS A 81 1.75 11.43 7.32
N LEU A 82 0.81 10.49 7.23
CA LEU A 82 -0.61 10.75 6.93
C LEU A 82 -1.21 11.67 8.00
N GLU A 83 -1.04 11.32 9.28
CA GLU A 83 -1.52 12.10 10.42
C GLU A 83 -0.97 13.54 10.39
N LYS A 84 0.35 13.71 10.20
CA LYS A 84 0.96 15.05 10.10
C LYS A 84 0.44 15.86 8.92
N THR A 85 0.24 15.24 7.76
CA THR A 85 -0.29 15.96 6.58
C THR A 85 -1.73 16.41 6.81
N GLN A 86 -2.54 15.57 7.45
CA GLN A 86 -3.96 15.85 7.70
C GLN A 86 -4.16 16.93 8.79
N HIS A 87 -3.31 16.96 9.82
CA HIS A 87 -3.36 18.01 10.85
C HIS A 87 -2.90 19.40 10.38
N VAL A 88 -2.04 19.47 9.36
CA VAL A 88 -1.50 20.74 8.84
C VAL A 88 -2.45 21.39 7.83
N GLU A 89 -3.30 20.62 7.15
CA GLU A 89 -4.23 21.12 6.14
C GLU A 89 -5.72 20.80 6.45
N PRO A 90 -6.24 21.09 7.67
CA PRO A 90 -7.62 20.73 8.05
C PRO A 90 -8.68 21.54 7.30
N ASP A 91 -8.37 22.76 6.84
CA ASP A 91 -9.29 23.64 6.10
C ASP A 91 -9.37 23.33 4.59
N ASN A 92 -8.59 22.36 4.09
CA ASN A 92 -8.62 21.93 2.69
C ASN A 92 -9.82 20.99 2.47
N SER A 93 -11.02 21.49 2.77
CA SER A 93 -12.31 20.80 2.84
C SER A 93 -12.77 20.18 1.51
N SER A 94 -12.01 20.37 0.42
CA SER A 94 -12.25 19.82 -0.91
C SER A 94 -11.35 18.63 -1.28
N CYS A 95 -10.32 18.31 -0.49
CA CYS A 95 -9.42 17.19 -0.78
C CYS A 95 -9.96 15.90 -0.14
N ARG A 96 -10.58 15.03 -0.94
CA ARG A 96 -11.02 13.70 -0.47
C ARG A 96 -9.83 12.75 -0.48
N LEU A 97 -9.49 12.20 0.68
CA LEU A 97 -8.44 11.17 0.76
C LEU A 97 -8.91 9.91 0.02
N ARG A 98 -8.12 9.43 -0.95
CA ARG A 98 -8.37 8.15 -1.63
C ARG A 98 -7.35 7.13 -1.16
N ALA A 99 -7.77 5.87 -1.05
CA ALA A 99 -6.88 4.79 -0.66
C ALA A 99 -7.03 3.56 -1.57
N LEU A 100 -5.91 3.01 -1.99
CA LEU A 100 -5.83 1.73 -2.68
C LEU A 100 -5.13 0.71 -1.78
N LEU A 101 -5.86 -0.33 -1.39
CA LEU A 101 -5.29 -1.53 -0.79
C LEU A 101 -5.19 -2.60 -1.85
N THR A 102 -4.02 -3.18 -2.02
CA THR A 102 -3.79 -4.20 -3.04
C THR A 102 -2.91 -5.32 -2.52
N ASP A 103 -2.92 -6.44 -3.25
CA ASP A 103 -2.08 -7.62 -2.96
C ASP A 103 -2.38 -8.24 -1.59
N ILE A 104 -3.64 -8.10 -1.17
CA ILE A 104 -4.17 -8.80 -0.01
C ILE A 104 -4.15 -10.28 -0.36
N GLY A 105 -3.43 -11.06 0.45
CA GLY A 105 -3.26 -12.49 0.23
C GLY A 105 -1.82 -12.90 -0.02
N ASN A 106 -0.93 -11.99 -0.42
CA ASN A 106 0.49 -12.28 -0.56
C ASN A 106 1.06 -12.84 0.75
N ASP A 107 0.67 -12.29 1.89
CA ASP A 107 1.00 -12.79 3.23
C ASP A 107 0.60 -14.26 3.51
N LEU A 108 -0.48 -14.76 2.89
CA LEU A 108 -0.94 -16.15 3.06
C LEU A 108 0.07 -17.14 2.48
N ILE A 109 0.67 -16.78 1.34
CA ILE A 109 1.77 -17.51 0.67
C ILE A 109 3.01 -17.62 1.58
N TYR A 110 3.10 -16.79 2.61
CA TYR A 110 4.22 -16.80 3.55
C TYR A 110 3.81 -17.28 4.95
N GLY A 111 2.73 -18.06 5.05
CA GLY A 111 2.32 -18.74 6.27
C GLY A 111 1.67 -17.83 7.32
N VAL A 112 1.12 -16.68 6.91
CA VAL A 112 0.22 -15.89 7.76
C VAL A 112 -1.17 -16.53 7.71
N SER A 113 -1.81 -16.71 8.86
CA SER A 113 -3.20 -17.20 8.91
C SER A 113 -4.16 -16.16 8.33
N VAL A 114 -5.28 -16.63 7.76
CA VAL A 114 -6.33 -15.76 7.22
C VAL A 114 -6.81 -14.76 8.27
N GLU A 115 -7.06 -15.22 9.49
CA GLU A 115 -7.49 -14.36 10.61
C GLU A 115 -6.48 -13.24 10.91
N ARG A 116 -5.18 -13.57 10.91
CA ARG A 116 -4.14 -12.58 11.19
C ARG A 116 -4.02 -11.55 10.08
N LEU A 117 -4.09 -12.00 8.82
CA LEU A 117 -4.10 -11.09 7.66
C LEU A 117 -5.35 -10.20 7.68
N TYR A 118 -6.53 -10.78 7.95
CA TYR A 118 -7.78 -10.05 8.09
C TYR A 118 -7.66 -8.93 9.12
N ASN A 119 -7.15 -9.25 10.32
CA ASN A 119 -6.97 -8.26 11.38
C ASN A 119 -6.04 -7.12 10.96
N TRP A 120 -5.00 -7.43 10.17
CA TRP A 120 -4.11 -6.37 9.69
C TRP A 120 -4.75 -5.47 8.64
N VAL A 121 -5.46 -6.06 7.68
CA VAL A 121 -6.19 -5.30 6.66
C VAL A 121 -7.29 -4.47 7.30
N ALA A 122 -8.05 -5.05 8.24
CA ALA A 122 -9.09 -4.36 8.99
C ALA A 122 -8.54 -3.15 9.75
N GLU A 123 -7.37 -3.29 10.38
CA GLU A 123 -6.71 -2.16 11.04
C GLU A 123 -6.27 -1.08 10.05
N CYS A 124 -5.74 -1.44 8.88
CA CYS A 124 -5.43 -0.46 7.82
C CYS A 124 -6.70 0.32 7.40
N VAL A 125 -7.81 -0.39 7.15
CA VAL A 125 -9.10 0.21 6.79
C VAL A 125 -9.59 1.13 7.90
N ARG A 126 -9.56 0.67 9.17
CA ARG A 126 -9.96 1.46 10.33
C ARG A 126 -9.19 2.77 10.43
N ARG A 127 -7.86 2.75 10.23
CA ARG A 127 -7.03 3.96 10.25
C ARG A 127 -7.36 4.94 9.11
N LEU A 128 -7.69 4.43 7.93
CA LEU A 128 -8.08 5.25 6.78
C LEU A 128 -9.50 5.84 6.97
N GLN A 129 -10.41 5.11 7.61
CA GLN A 129 -11.77 5.57 7.90
C GLN A 129 -11.81 6.76 8.85
N VAL A 130 -10.82 6.92 9.75
CA VAL A 130 -10.68 8.11 10.60
C VAL A 130 -10.64 9.41 9.76
N TYR A 131 -10.15 9.32 8.52
CA TYR A 131 -10.04 10.45 7.59
C TYR A 131 -11.14 10.47 6.51
N ASN A 132 -12.22 9.70 6.68
CA ASN A 132 -13.30 9.55 5.68
C ASN A 132 -12.79 9.18 4.28
N ALA A 133 -11.74 8.36 4.22
CA ALA A 133 -11.13 7.98 2.95
C ALA A 133 -12.11 7.23 2.03
N ASP A 134 -12.02 7.47 0.73
CA ASP A 134 -12.60 6.63 -0.31
C ASP A 134 -11.66 5.44 -0.57
N ILE A 135 -12.07 4.24 -0.14
CA ILE A 135 -11.20 3.06 -0.07
C ILE A 135 -11.58 2.08 -1.17
N VAL A 136 -10.63 1.78 -2.05
CA VAL A 136 -10.70 0.69 -3.02
C VAL A 136 -9.75 -0.43 -2.59
N MET A 137 -10.23 -1.67 -2.66
CA MET A 137 -9.50 -2.85 -2.27
C MET A 137 -9.49 -3.85 -3.42
N THR A 138 -8.31 -4.29 -3.86
CA THR A 138 -8.19 -5.39 -4.84
C THR A 138 -8.07 -6.72 -4.09
N GLY A 139 -8.82 -7.71 -4.54
CA GLY A 139 -8.83 -9.05 -3.96
C GLY A 139 -7.57 -9.86 -4.27
N VAL A 140 -7.48 -11.02 -3.64
CA VAL A 140 -6.46 -12.03 -3.94
C VAL A 140 -6.58 -12.44 -5.41
N PRO A 141 -5.50 -12.45 -6.21
CA PRO A 141 -5.54 -13.06 -7.53
C PRO A 141 -5.58 -14.59 -7.37
N LEU A 142 -6.78 -15.14 -7.15
CA LEU A 142 -7.04 -16.56 -6.91
C LEU A 142 -6.54 -17.44 -8.06
N GLU A 143 -6.63 -16.96 -9.30
CA GLU A 143 -6.13 -17.67 -10.49
C GLU A 143 -4.61 -17.80 -10.52
N SER A 144 -3.88 -16.76 -10.08
CA SER A 144 -2.42 -16.77 -10.02
C SER A 144 -1.90 -17.69 -8.91
N LEU A 145 -2.63 -17.78 -7.79
CA LEU A 145 -2.31 -18.72 -6.70
C LEU A 145 -2.54 -20.17 -7.10
N ALA A 146 -3.64 -20.45 -7.82
CA ALA A 146 -3.96 -21.80 -8.30
C ALA A 146 -2.90 -22.35 -9.29
N GLN A 147 -2.15 -21.48 -9.96
CA GLN A 147 -1.14 -21.84 -10.95
C GLN A 147 0.30 -21.89 -10.40
N LEU A 148 0.53 -21.51 -9.13
CA LEU A 148 1.86 -21.55 -8.53
C LEU A 148 2.22 -22.97 -8.10
N SER A 149 3.22 -23.57 -8.75
CA SER A 149 3.78 -24.85 -8.31
C SER A 149 4.44 -24.73 -6.93
N SER A 150 4.28 -25.75 -6.09
CA SER A 150 4.84 -25.84 -4.72
C SER A 150 6.36 -25.61 -4.66
N LEU A 151 7.07 -25.93 -5.74
CA LEU A 151 8.50 -25.70 -5.87
C LEU A 151 8.84 -24.20 -6.02
N ARG A 152 8.11 -23.47 -6.87
CA ARG A 152 8.30 -22.01 -7.04
C ARG A 152 7.94 -21.29 -5.75
N TYR A 153 6.84 -21.70 -5.12
CA TYR A 153 6.39 -21.21 -3.82
C TYR A 153 7.49 -21.33 -2.75
N SER A 154 8.05 -22.52 -2.56
CA SER A 154 9.06 -22.78 -1.53
C SER A 154 10.40 -22.08 -1.80
N LEU A 155 10.78 -21.90 -3.07
CA LEU A 155 11.98 -21.13 -3.45
C LEU A 155 11.82 -19.64 -3.17
N THR A 156 10.68 -19.05 -3.55
CA THR A 156 10.34 -17.65 -3.25
C THR A 156 10.29 -17.41 -1.73
N GLN A 157 9.66 -18.33 -0.99
CA GLN A 157 9.60 -18.26 0.48
C GLN A 157 10.99 -18.28 1.13
N LYS A 158 11.88 -19.19 0.69
CA LYS A 158 13.26 -19.30 1.21
C LYS A 158 14.13 -18.09 0.86
N LEU A 159 13.91 -17.48 -0.31
CA LEU A 159 14.68 -16.33 -0.76
C LEU A 159 14.33 -15.06 0.04
N PHE A 160 13.05 -14.81 0.31
CA PHE A 160 12.61 -13.60 1.01
C PHE A 160 12.61 -13.73 2.53
N PHE A 161 12.53 -14.95 3.08
CA PHE A 161 12.46 -15.19 4.52
C PHE A 161 13.17 -16.50 4.91
N PRO A 162 14.52 -16.51 4.95
CA PRO A 162 15.31 -17.73 5.17
C PRO A 162 15.10 -18.43 6.52
N LYS A 163 14.32 -17.86 7.45
CA LYS A 163 14.06 -18.41 8.79
C LYS A 163 12.66 -19.05 9.00
N ASN A 164 11.82 -19.15 7.97
CA ASN A 164 10.51 -19.81 8.12
C ASN A 164 10.50 -21.19 7.46
N SER A 165 10.61 -22.26 8.26
CA SER A 165 10.29 -23.62 7.85
C SER A 165 8.84 -23.94 8.20
N SER A 166 7.90 -23.58 7.34
CA SER A 166 6.53 -24.11 7.46
C SER A 166 6.43 -25.33 6.54
N SER A 167 6.34 -26.51 7.15
CA SER A 167 5.95 -27.76 6.48
C SER A 167 4.57 -27.60 5.85
N HIS A 168 4.45 -28.01 4.59
CA HIS A 168 3.17 -28.11 3.89
C HIS A 168 2.20 -29.00 4.71
N GLN A 169 1.12 -28.41 5.22
CA GLN A 169 -0.10 -29.17 5.48
C GLN A 169 -1.01 -28.99 4.27
N THR A 170 -1.29 -30.11 3.62
CA THR A 170 -2.18 -30.30 2.48
C THR A 170 -3.53 -29.63 2.74
N MET A 171 -3.93 -28.69 1.88
CA MET A 171 -5.33 -28.32 1.74
C MET A 171 -6.05 -29.48 1.07
N VAL A 172 -6.97 -30.10 1.81
CA VAL A 172 -8.08 -30.91 1.27
C VAL A 172 -9.33 -30.06 1.43
#